data_AF-A0A2M7XW83-F1
#
_entry.id   AF-A0A2M7XW83-F1
#
_cell.length_a   1.000
_cell.length_b   1.000
_cell.length_c   1.000
_cell.angle_alpha   90.00
_cell.angle_beta   90.00
_cell.angle_gamma   90.00
#
_symmetry.space_group_name_H-M   'P 1'
#
loop_
_entity.id
_entity.type
_entity.pdbx_description
1 polymer ?
#
loop_
_entity_poly.entity_id
_entity_poly.type
_entity_poly.pdbx_seq_one_letter_code
_entity_poly.pdbx_strand_id
1 'polypeptide(L)'
;ETQLIRKSGQKAEYLNDLRHRPKTALTFKMDVAKSEHVAVKAINGQRGIVTGLDYRNVLTTAYILPVPNSEMLLISKIDSDEIYAHWHKHSGFILVLIAVLFGLGVVGGFMLWQIKLKKHFQNLYESELAYSTESERHSVMMHAIGDGVISTDTKGFIEFMNPAAEVLAGWKGSEALGKSITDV
;
A
#
# COMPACT_ATOMS: atom_id res chain seq x y z
N GLU A 1 -22.36 -25.41 -22.68
CA GLU A 1 -23.00 -26.46 -23.51
C GLU A 1 -24.17 -27.07 -22.72
N THR A 2 -25.27 -27.41 -23.38
CA THR A 2 -26.44 -28.02 -22.75
C THR A 2 -26.61 -29.47 -23.20
N GLN A 3 -26.85 -30.36 -22.24
CA GLN A 3 -26.95 -31.80 -22.45
C GLN A 3 -28.23 -32.33 -21.81
N LEU A 4 -28.88 -33.28 -22.48
CA LEU A 4 -30.06 -33.94 -21.95
C LEU A 4 -29.69 -35.39 -21.67
N ILE A 5 -29.84 -35.83 -20.42
CA ILE A 5 -29.47 -37.19 -20.01
C ILE A 5 -30.63 -37.88 -19.30
N ARG A 6 -30.60 -39.21 -19.27
CA ARG A 6 -31.54 -40.04 -18.49
C ARG A 6 -30.78 -41.19 -17.84
N LYS A 7 -31.27 -41.67 -16.70
CA LYS A 7 -30.76 -42.88 -16.06
C LYS A 7 -31.28 -44.11 -16.81
N SER A 8 -30.37 -44.99 -17.27
CA SER A 8 -30.70 -46.26 -17.94
C SER A 8 -29.95 -47.38 -17.23
N GLY A 9 -30.59 -48.01 -16.23
CA GLY A 9 -29.96 -48.99 -15.34
C GLY A 9 -28.82 -48.37 -14.51
N GLN A 10 -27.61 -48.93 -14.64
CA GLN A 10 -26.38 -48.43 -14.01
C GLN A 10 -25.56 -47.50 -14.93
N LYS A 11 -26.20 -46.86 -15.92
CA LYS A 11 -25.53 -45.96 -16.86
C LYS A 11 -26.31 -44.66 -17.03
N ALA A 12 -25.59 -43.55 -17.22
CA ALA A 12 -26.15 -42.30 -17.72
C ALA A 12 -26.20 -42.36 -19.26
N GLU A 13 -27.41 -42.32 -19.83
CA GLU A 13 -27.64 -42.29 -21.27
C GLU A 13 -27.81 -40.85 -21.74
N TYR A 14 -27.08 -40.47 -22.78
CA TYR A 14 -27.16 -39.14 -23.37
C TYR A 14 -28.20 -39.12 -24.49
N LEU A 15 -29.16 -38.21 -24.41
CA LEU A 15 -30.29 -38.11 -25.33
C LEU A 15 -30.04 -37.16 -26.50
N ASN A 16 -28.99 -36.33 -26.44
CA ASN A 16 -28.57 -35.44 -27.52
C ASN A 16 -27.12 -35.71 -27.95
N ASP A 17 -26.76 -35.18 -29.12
CA ASP A 17 -25.38 -35.19 -29.59
C ASP A 17 -24.51 -34.26 -28.74
N LEU A 18 -23.33 -34.75 -28.38
CA LEU A 18 -22.31 -33.99 -27.68
C LEU A 18 -21.60 -33.04 -28.66
N ARG A 19 -21.32 -31.81 -28.22
CA ARG A 19 -20.69 -30.77 -29.05
C ARG A 19 -19.39 -31.21 -29.73
N HIS A 20 -18.61 -32.05 -29.04
CA HIS A 20 -17.30 -32.53 -29.54
C HIS A 20 -17.32 -34.01 -29.97
N ARG A 21 -18.47 -34.68 -29.98
CA ARG A 21 -18.63 -36.05 -30.49
C ARG A 21 -19.99 -36.20 -31.19
N PRO A 22 -20.06 -36.02 -32.52
CA PRO A 22 -21.31 -36.17 -33.26
C PRO A 22 -21.79 -37.63 -33.29
N LYS A 23 -23.09 -37.85 -33.54
CA LYS A 23 -23.73 -39.19 -33.58
C LYS A 23 -23.66 -39.95 -32.24
N THR A 24 -23.76 -39.23 -31.13
CA THR A 24 -23.75 -39.80 -29.78
C THR A 24 -25.13 -39.86 -29.13
N ALA A 25 -26.13 -39.20 -29.71
CA ALA A 25 -27.51 -39.26 -29.25
C ALA A 25 -27.99 -40.72 -29.12
N LEU A 26 -28.53 -41.05 -27.95
CA LEU A 26 -29.07 -42.37 -27.57
C LEU A 26 -28.08 -43.55 -27.59
N THR A 27 -26.85 -43.34 -28.04
CA THR A 27 -25.82 -44.38 -28.19
C THR A 27 -24.77 -44.28 -27.10
N PHE A 28 -24.42 -43.05 -26.71
CA PHE A 28 -23.39 -42.81 -25.72
C PHE A 28 -23.91 -43.03 -24.30
N LYS A 29 -23.24 -43.91 -23.56
CA LYS A 29 -23.57 -44.28 -22.18
C LYS A 29 -22.35 -44.16 -21.30
N MET A 30 -22.52 -43.56 -20.13
CA MET A 30 -21.46 -43.39 -19.13
C MET A 30 -21.76 -44.25 -17.90
N ASP A 31 -20.74 -44.94 -17.42
CA ASP A 31 -20.86 -45.84 -16.27
C ASP A 31 -20.99 -45.05 -14.94
N VAL A 32 -21.88 -45.51 -14.05
CA VAL A 32 -22.09 -44.93 -12.71
C VAL A 32 -20.84 -45.03 -11.84
N ALA A 33 -19.89 -45.93 -12.13
CA ALA A 33 -18.63 -46.03 -11.40
C ALA A 33 -17.79 -44.73 -11.45
N LYS A 34 -18.00 -43.86 -12.45
CA LYS A 34 -17.25 -42.62 -12.62
C LYS A 34 -17.87 -41.44 -11.85
N SER A 35 -17.84 -41.51 -10.52
CA SER A 35 -18.50 -40.57 -9.59
C SER A 35 -18.07 -39.09 -9.74
N GLU A 36 -16.88 -38.83 -10.30
CA GLU A 36 -16.38 -37.48 -10.52
C GLU A 36 -17.11 -36.73 -11.65
N HIS A 37 -17.79 -37.46 -12.53
CA HIS A 37 -18.46 -36.86 -13.68
C HIS A 37 -19.81 -36.24 -13.32
N VAL A 38 -20.06 -35.06 -13.90
CA VAL A 38 -21.31 -34.31 -13.69
C VAL A 38 -22.55 -35.15 -14.06
N ALA A 39 -22.49 -35.92 -15.15
CA ALA A 39 -23.60 -36.76 -15.59
C ALA A 39 -23.93 -37.88 -14.58
N VAL A 40 -22.90 -38.45 -13.94
CA VAL A 40 -23.06 -39.47 -12.91
C VAL A 40 -23.63 -38.86 -11.63
N LYS A 41 -23.11 -37.69 -11.22
CA LYS A 41 -23.65 -36.91 -10.10
C LYS A 41 -25.13 -36.59 -10.28
N ALA A 42 -25.55 -36.24 -11.51
CA ALA A 42 -26.93 -35.94 -11.85
C ALA A 42 -27.88 -37.13 -11.72
N ILE A 43 -27.49 -38.32 -12.21
CA ILE A 43 -28.31 -39.54 -12.07
C ILE A 43 -28.29 -40.12 -10.65
N ASN A 44 -27.28 -39.77 -9.84
CA ASN A 44 -27.19 -40.08 -8.42
C ASN A 44 -28.00 -39.11 -7.54
N GLY A 45 -28.76 -38.18 -8.14
CA GLY A 45 -29.70 -37.32 -7.44
C GLY A 45 -29.18 -35.94 -7.08
N GLN A 46 -27.96 -35.56 -7.47
CA GLN A 46 -27.50 -34.17 -7.30
C GLN A 46 -28.27 -33.22 -8.23
N ARG A 47 -28.54 -32.01 -7.72
CA ARG A 47 -29.34 -30.96 -8.36
C ARG A 47 -28.70 -29.60 -8.12
N GLY A 48 -29.00 -28.63 -8.97
CA GLY A 48 -28.45 -27.28 -8.88
C GLY A 48 -27.02 -27.21 -9.40
N ILE A 49 -26.23 -26.26 -8.87
CA ILE A 49 -24.84 -26.04 -9.28
C ILE A 49 -23.96 -27.14 -8.70
N VAL A 50 -23.27 -27.87 -9.58
CA VAL A 50 -22.29 -28.89 -9.23
C VAL A 50 -21.01 -28.69 -10.01
N THR A 51 -19.88 -29.04 -9.40
CA THR A 51 -18.59 -29.06 -10.08
C THR A 51 -18.13 -30.50 -10.27
N GLY A 52 -17.62 -30.81 -11.45
CA GLY A 52 -17.15 -32.16 -11.76
C GLY A 52 -16.56 -32.25 -13.16
N LEU A 53 -16.13 -33.44 -13.51
CA LEU A 53 -15.57 -33.72 -14.82
C LEU A 53 -16.68 -33.83 -15.86
N ASP A 54 -16.45 -33.26 -17.04
CA ASP A 54 -17.30 -33.51 -18.20
C ASP A 54 -16.93 -34.83 -18.91
N TYR A 55 -17.60 -35.16 -20.01
CA TYR A 55 -17.30 -36.37 -20.80
C TYR A 55 -15.90 -36.37 -21.47
N ARG A 56 -15.20 -35.23 -21.46
CA ARG A 56 -13.82 -35.07 -21.95
C ARG A 56 -12.80 -35.11 -20.81
N ASN A 57 -13.23 -35.37 -19.56
CA ASN A 57 -12.41 -35.28 -18.35
C ASN A 57 -11.87 -33.88 -18.04
N VAL A 58 -12.56 -32.82 -18.49
CA VAL A 58 -12.21 -31.44 -18.13
C VAL A 58 -13.05 -31.01 -16.93
N LEU A 59 -12.45 -30.27 -15.99
CA LEU A 59 -13.18 -29.74 -14.84
C LEU A 59 -14.17 -28.67 -15.32
N THR A 60 -15.45 -28.89 -15.04
CA THR A 60 -16.53 -27.99 -15.46
C THR A 60 -17.46 -27.70 -14.29
N THR A 61 -18.08 -26.53 -14.33
CA THR A 61 -19.21 -26.22 -13.46
C THR A 61 -20.49 -26.38 -14.26
N ALA A 62 -21.45 -27.10 -13.70
CA ALA A 62 -22.69 -27.41 -14.37
C ALA A 62 -23.90 -27.20 -13.47
N TYR A 63 -25.01 -26.83 -14.08
CA TYR A 63 -26.31 -26.72 -13.44
C TYR A 63 -27.19 -27.88 -13.87
N ILE A 64 -27.66 -28.67 -12.90
CA ILE A 64 -28.51 -29.84 -13.13
C ILE A 64 -29.96 -29.48 -12.78
N LEU A 65 -30.83 -29.57 -13.78
CA LEU A 65 -32.27 -29.33 -13.64
C LEU A 65 -33.06 -30.57 -14.09
N PRO A 66 -34.01 -31.09 -13.29
CA PRO A 66 -34.90 -32.14 -13.75
C PRO A 66 -35.96 -31.55 -14.68
N VAL A 67 -36.29 -32.27 -15.75
CA VAL A 67 -37.36 -31.87 -16.67
C VAL A 67 -38.70 -32.34 -16.09
N PRO A 68 -39.66 -31.44 -15.81
CA PRO A 68 -40.95 -31.81 -15.21
C PRO A 68 -41.66 -32.91 -15.99
N ASN A 69 -42.32 -33.82 -15.27
CA ASN A 69 -43.08 -34.94 -15.85
C ASN A 69 -42.25 -35.90 -16.72
N SER A 70 -40.93 -36.00 -16.49
CA SER A 70 -40.07 -36.95 -17.19
C SER A 70 -38.90 -37.41 -16.32
N GLU A 71 -38.25 -38.50 -16.72
CA GLU A 71 -36.99 -38.98 -16.09
C GLU A 71 -35.74 -38.25 -16.63
N MET A 72 -35.92 -37.23 -17.45
CA MET A 72 -34.83 -36.53 -18.14
C MET A 72 -34.24 -35.44 -17.24
N LEU A 73 -32.93 -35.28 -17.34
CA LEU A 73 -32.16 -34.27 -16.63
C LEU A 73 -31.46 -33.39 -17.66
N LEU A 74 -31.68 -32.09 -17.53
CA LEU A 74 -31.00 -31.06 -18.28
C LEU A 74 -29.74 -30.64 -17.52
N ILE A 75 -28.60 -30.73 -18.17
CA ILE A 75 -27.30 -30.31 -17.63
C ILE A 75 -26.79 -29.18 -18.50
N SER A 76 -26.68 -27.99 -17.93
CA SER A 76 -26.00 -26.87 -18.59
C SER A 76 -24.62 -26.70 -17.96
N LYS A 77 -23.55 -26.87 -18.73
CA LYS A 77 -22.18 -26.76 -18.24
C LYS A 77 -21.44 -25.59 -18.88
N ILE A 78 -20.48 -25.04 -18.14
CA ILE A 78 -19.49 -24.09 -18.62
C ILE A 78 -18.09 -24.61 -18.27
N ASP A 79 -17.17 -24.55 -19.25
CA ASP A 79 -15.80 -25.00 -19.06
C ASP A 79 -15.06 -24.03 -18.13
N SER A 80 -14.30 -24.55 -17.16
CA SER A 80 -13.56 -23.68 -16.22
C SER A 80 -12.58 -22.78 -16.96
N ASP A 81 -11.93 -23.30 -18.00
CA ASP A 81 -11.00 -22.55 -18.83
C ASP A 81 -11.70 -21.40 -19.60
N GLU A 82 -12.96 -21.55 -19.99
CA GLU A 82 -13.74 -20.49 -20.65
C GLU A 82 -14.10 -19.37 -19.68
N ILE A 83 -14.41 -19.71 -18.42
CA ILE A 83 -14.64 -18.73 -17.34
C ILE A 83 -13.39 -17.88 -17.11
N TYR A 84 -12.21 -18.52 -17.02
CA TYR A 84 -10.97 -17.83 -16.67
C TYR A 84 -10.26 -17.18 -17.85
N ALA A 85 -10.46 -17.66 -19.08
CA ALA A 85 -9.84 -17.09 -20.29
C ALA A 85 -10.17 -15.61 -20.48
N HIS A 86 -11.38 -15.18 -20.11
CA HIS A 86 -11.78 -13.79 -20.17
C HIS A 86 -11.15 -12.94 -19.05
N TRP A 87 -10.91 -13.53 -17.87
CA TRP A 87 -10.40 -12.81 -16.71
C TRP A 87 -8.92 -12.44 -16.83
N HIS A 88 -8.08 -13.29 -17.42
CA HIS A 88 -6.64 -13.04 -17.47
C HIS A 88 -6.25 -11.80 -18.30
N LYS A 89 -7.02 -11.47 -19.35
CA LYS A 89 -6.75 -10.26 -20.15
C LYS A 89 -7.13 -8.98 -19.41
N HIS A 90 -8.23 -8.99 -18.65
CA HIS A 90 -8.69 -7.82 -17.91
C HIS A 90 -7.94 -7.63 -16.58
N SER A 91 -7.50 -8.70 -15.93
CA SER A 91 -6.76 -8.62 -14.66
C SER A 91 -5.39 -7.93 -14.82
N GLY A 92 -4.72 -8.11 -15.96
CA GLY A 92 -3.45 -7.44 -16.25
C GLY A 92 -3.58 -5.92 -16.25
N PHE A 93 -4.61 -5.38 -16.92
CA PHE A 93 -4.85 -3.93 -16.94
C PHE A 93 -5.16 -3.35 -15.56
N ILE A 94 -5.92 -4.08 -14.73
CA ILE A 94 -6.24 -3.65 -13.36
C ILE A 94 -4.97 -3.58 -12.50
N LEU A 95 -4.09 -4.58 -12.60
CA LEU A 95 -2.83 -4.59 -11.86
C LEU A 95 -1.91 -3.43 -12.28
N VAL A 96 -1.80 -3.15 -13.58
CA VAL A 96 -1.02 -2.01 -14.09
C VAL A 96 -1.60 -0.68 -13.57
N LEU A 97 -2.92 -0.51 -13.59
CA LEU A 97 -3.57 0.69 -13.08
C LEU A 97 -3.27 0.91 -11.58
N ILE A 98 -3.37 -0.14 -10.77
CA ILE A 98 -3.04 -0.09 -9.34
C ILE A 98 -1.57 0.27 -9.12
N ALA A 99 -0.65 -0.33 -9.88
CA ALA A 99 0.77 -0.03 -9.79
C ALA A 99 1.08 1.44 -10.13
N VAL A 100 0.42 1.99 -11.16
CA VAL A 100 0.57 3.41 -11.54
C VAL A 100 0.06 4.34 -10.44
N LEU A 101 -1.14 4.09 -9.90
CA LEU A 101 -1.70 4.89 -8.81
C LEU A 101 -0.84 4.85 -7.56
N PHE A 102 -0.32 3.67 -7.21
CA PHE A 102 0.61 3.52 -6.09
C PHE A 102 1.90 4.31 -6.32
N GLY A 103 2.48 4.21 -7.52
CA GLY A 103 3.67 4.98 -7.90
C GLY A 103 3.46 6.50 -7.79
N LEU A 104 2.32 7.01 -8.28
CA LEU A 104 1.96 8.43 -8.14
C LEU A 104 1.84 8.87 -6.68
N GLY A 105 1.26 8.02 -5.82
CA GLY A 105 1.18 8.27 -4.38
C GLY A 105 2.57 8.36 -3.72
N VAL A 106 3.47 7.45 -4.06
CA VAL A 106 4.85 7.45 -3.54
C VAL A 106 5.60 8.70 -3.99
N VAL A 107 5.53 9.05 -5.28
CA VAL A 107 6.19 10.25 -5.83
C VAL A 107 5.62 11.52 -5.20
N GLY A 108 4.30 11.64 -5.08
CA GLY A 108 3.66 12.78 -4.43
C GLY A 108 4.02 12.92 -2.96
N GLY A 109 4.03 11.81 -2.21
CA GLY A 109 4.45 11.79 -0.81
C GLY A 109 5.92 12.21 -0.63
N PHE A 110 6.80 11.67 -1.49
CA PHE A 110 8.21 12.04 -1.51
C PHE A 110 8.41 13.53 -1.82
N MET A 111 7.65 14.08 -2.79
CA MET A 111 7.71 15.50 -3.16
C MET A 111 7.25 16.41 -2.02
N LEU A 112 6.17 16.06 -1.32
CA LEU A 112 5.71 16.81 -0.14
C LEU A 112 6.72 16.75 1.01
N TRP A 113 7.35 15.59 1.21
CA TRP A 113 8.40 15.43 2.20
C TRP A 113 9.62 16.31 1.87
N GLN A 114 10.07 16.34 0.62
CA GLN A 114 11.13 17.22 0.13
C GLN A 114 10.83 18.71 0.40
N ILE A 115 9.61 19.16 0.09
CA ILE A 115 9.19 20.55 0.32
C ILE A 115 9.21 20.89 1.81
N LYS A 116 8.70 19.98 2.67
CA LYS A 116 8.72 20.16 4.13
C LYS A 116 10.14 20.21 4.68
N LEU A 117 11.02 19.34 4.20
CA LEU A 117 12.41 19.25 4.64
C LEU A 117 13.16 20.55 4.36
N LYS A 118 12.99 21.10 3.15
CA LYS A 118 13.61 22.37 2.75
C LYS A 118 13.11 23.55 3.58
N LYS A 119 11.79 23.63 3.82
CA LYS A 119 11.21 24.69 4.67
C LYS A 119 11.71 24.63 6.10
N HIS A 120 11.83 23.42 6.67
CA HIS A 120 12.30 23.27 8.04
C HIS A 120 13.74 23.80 8.19
N PHE A 121 14.60 23.51 7.22
CA PHE A 121 15.98 24.00 7.21
C PHE A 121 16.06 25.53 7.11
N GLN A 122 15.17 26.15 6.32
CA GLN A 122 15.09 27.62 6.22
C GLN A 122 14.72 28.27 7.56
N ASN A 123 13.72 27.71 8.26
CA ASN A 123 13.32 28.24 9.56
C ASN A 123 14.44 28.15 10.60
N LEU A 124 15.21 27.05 10.60
CA LEU A 124 16.38 26.92 11.47
C LEU A 124 17.42 28.00 11.15
N TYR A 125 17.71 28.19 9.86
CA TYR A 125 18.69 29.19 9.42
C TYR A 125 18.29 30.63 9.80
N GLU A 126 17.01 30.99 9.64
CA GLU A 126 16.50 32.30 10.06
C GLU A 126 16.59 32.50 11.57
N SER A 127 16.32 31.46 12.37
CA SER A 127 16.46 31.55 13.82
C SER A 127 17.92 31.75 14.25
N GLU A 128 18.85 31.03 13.61
CA GLU A 128 20.28 31.16 13.90
C GLU A 128 20.78 32.58 13.60
N LEU A 129 20.39 33.14 12.45
CA LEU A 129 20.72 34.52 12.09
C LEU A 129 20.10 35.54 13.05
N ALA A 130 18.86 35.30 13.49
CA ALA A 130 18.20 36.17 14.47
C ALA A 130 18.97 36.18 15.81
N TYR A 131 19.37 35.01 16.31
CA TYR A 131 20.19 34.89 17.53
C TYR A 131 21.54 35.59 17.38
N SER A 132 22.23 35.40 16.24
CA SER A 132 23.53 36.04 15.99
C SER A 132 23.42 37.57 15.95
N THR A 133 22.39 38.10 15.28
CA THR A 133 22.16 39.55 15.16
C THR A 133 21.85 40.17 16.53
N GLU A 134 21.11 39.47 17.38
CA GLU A 134 20.80 39.93 18.74
C GLU A 134 22.05 39.94 19.64
N SER A 135 22.89 38.92 19.55
CA SER A 135 24.17 38.86 20.26
C SER A 135 25.12 39.98 19.81
N GLU A 136 25.26 40.21 18.51
CA GLU A 136 26.07 41.30 17.97
C GLU A 136 25.54 42.66 18.41
N ARG A 137 24.22 42.87 18.38
CA ARG A 137 23.60 44.12 18.82
C ARG A 137 23.84 44.39 20.31
N HIS A 138 23.73 43.37 21.16
CA HIS A 138 24.06 43.52 22.59
C HIS A 138 25.54 43.89 22.80
N SER A 139 26.45 43.22 22.11
CA SER A 139 27.89 43.53 22.18
C SER A 139 28.19 44.97 21.74
N VAL A 140 27.62 45.41 20.61
CA VAL A 140 27.78 46.78 20.11
C VAL A 140 27.20 47.81 21.07
N MET A 141 26.01 47.56 21.66
CA MET A 141 25.44 48.48 22.65
C MET A 141 26.32 48.58 23.91
N MET A 142 26.86 47.47 24.41
CA MET A 142 27.75 47.50 25.57
C MET A 142 29.06 48.27 25.30
N HIS A 143 29.58 48.20 24.07
CA HIS A 143 30.74 48.98 23.64
C HIS A 143 30.44 50.46 23.38
N ALA A 144 29.21 50.81 23.01
CA ALA A 144 28.80 52.17 22.65
C ALA A 144 28.31 53.01 23.83
N ILE A 145 28.04 52.39 24.99
CA ILE A 145 27.71 53.13 26.22
C ILE A 145 28.97 53.90 26.66
N GLY A 146 28.85 55.23 26.74
CA GLY A 146 29.93 56.12 27.21
C GLY A 146 30.21 56.04 28.70
N ASP A 147 29.33 55.39 29.47
CA ASP A 147 29.55 55.04 30.86
C ASP A 147 30.37 53.76 30.99
N GLY A 148 31.27 53.72 31.97
CA GLY A 148 32.04 52.51 32.25
C GLY A 148 31.16 51.39 32.79
N VAL A 149 31.10 50.27 32.07
CA VAL A 149 30.40 49.04 32.48
C VAL A 149 31.42 47.96 32.81
N ILE A 150 31.36 47.46 34.05
CA ILE A 150 32.14 46.32 34.54
C ILE A 150 31.17 45.25 35.02
N SER A 151 31.28 44.02 34.49
CA SER A 151 30.57 42.85 35.01
C SER A 151 31.51 42.02 35.87
N THR A 152 31.01 41.52 37.01
CA THR A 152 31.76 40.66 37.92
C THR A 152 31.00 39.37 38.20
N ASP A 153 31.74 38.31 38.53
CA ASP A 153 31.15 37.07 39.03
C ASP A 153 30.56 37.26 40.44
N THR A 154 29.90 36.21 40.96
CA THR A 154 29.32 36.24 42.32
C THR A 154 30.32 36.47 43.46
N LYS A 155 31.63 36.41 43.19
CA LYS A 155 32.73 36.62 44.16
C LYS A 155 33.44 37.96 43.96
N GLY A 156 33.07 38.75 42.96
CA GLY A 156 33.63 40.06 42.67
C GLY A 156 34.83 40.05 41.69
N PHE A 157 35.09 38.94 41.00
CA PHE A 157 36.11 38.89 39.94
C PHE A 157 35.55 39.43 38.62
N ILE A 158 36.32 40.27 37.93
CA ILE A 158 35.89 40.92 36.68
C ILE A 158 35.75 39.91 35.54
N GLU A 159 34.56 39.79 34.95
CA GLU A 159 34.26 38.95 33.79
C GLU A 159 34.21 39.75 32.48
N PHE A 160 33.89 41.05 32.54
CA PHE A 160 33.79 41.91 31.38
C PHE A 160 34.04 43.37 31.75
N MET A 161 34.73 44.11 30.87
CA MET A 161 34.92 45.56 30.98
C MET A 161 34.74 46.17 29.57
N ASN A 162 33.84 47.15 29.42
CA ASN A 162 33.68 47.85 28.15
C ASN A 162 34.80 48.90 27.94
N PRO A 163 35.05 49.37 26.70
CA PRO A 163 36.10 50.35 26.43
C PRO A 163 36.01 51.64 27.25
N ALA A 164 34.80 52.10 27.57
CA ALA A 164 34.62 53.27 28.43
C ALA A 164 35.13 53.00 29.87
N ALA A 165 34.87 51.81 30.43
CA ALA A 165 35.41 51.41 31.72
C ALA A 165 36.93 51.20 31.67
N GLU A 166 37.49 50.71 30.55
CA GLU A 166 38.95 50.63 30.39
C GLU A 166 39.60 52.02 30.52
N VAL A 167 39.00 53.02 29.85
CA VAL A 167 39.48 54.41 29.88
C VAL A 167 39.31 55.03 31.28
N LEU A 168 38.18 54.79 31.93
CA LEU A 168 37.87 55.37 33.25
C LEU A 168 38.67 54.73 34.40
N ALA A 169 38.85 53.41 34.36
CA ALA A 169 39.62 52.67 35.37
C ALA A 169 41.14 52.72 35.10
N GLY A 170 41.56 53.03 33.88
CA GLY A 170 42.98 53.07 33.49
C GLY A 170 43.60 51.69 33.28
N TRP A 171 42.78 50.64 33.18
CA TRP A 171 43.19 49.26 32.96
C TRP A 171 42.64 48.74 31.64
N LYS A 172 43.39 47.89 30.92
CA LYS A 172 42.82 47.17 29.79
C LYS A 172 41.93 46.02 30.27
N GLY A 173 40.81 45.77 29.60
CA GLY A 173 39.89 44.66 29.89
C GLY A 173 40.59 43.32 29.94
N SER A 174 41.55 43.08 29.04
CA SER A 174 42.36 41.86 29.04
C SER A 174 43.29 41.71 30.25
N GLU A 175 43.63 42.80 30.94
CA GLU A 175 44.51 42.80 32.12
C GLU A 175 43.72 42.79 33.44
N ALA A 176 42.47 43.25 33.40
CA ALA A 176 41.54 43.26 34.52
C ALA A 176 40.74 41.96 34.65
N LEU A 177 40.58 41.20 33.55
CA LEU A 177 39.81 39.95 33.51
C LEU A 177 40.32 38.94 34.56
N GLY A 178 39.44 38.47 35.43
CA GLY A 178 39.74 37.53 36.51
C GLY A 178 40.41 38.15 37.75
N LYS A 179 40.61 39.48 37.80
CA LYS A 179 41.05 40.18 39.03
C LYS A 179 39.86 40.62 39.87
N SER A 180 40.07 40.77 41.17
CA SER A 180 39.04 41.34 42.06
C SER A 180 38.77 42.78 41.68
N ILE A 181 37.49 43.20 41.66
CA ILE A 181 37.09 44.58 41.42
C ILE A 181 37.68 45.57 42.44
N THR A 182 38.12 45.09 43.60
CA THR A 182 38.78 45.90 44.62
C THR A 182 40.24 46.20 44.32
N ASP A 183 40.86 45.42 43.41
CA ASP A 183 42.29 45.43 43.15
C ASP A 183 42.65 46.19 41.85
N VAL A 184 41.63 46.70 41.16
CA VAL A 184 41.67 47.37 39.85
C VAL A 184 41.13 48.78 40.02
#